data_AF-A0A7W0SY75-F1
#
_entry.id   AF-A0A7W0SY75-F1
#
_cell.length_a   1.000
_cell.length_b   1.000
_cell.length_c   1.000
_cell.angle_alpha   90.00
_cell.angle_beta   90.00
_cell.angle_gamma   90.00
#
_symmetry.space_group_name_H-M   'P 1'
#
loop_
_entity.id
_entity.type
_entity.pdbx_description
1 polymer ?
#
loop_
_entity_poly.entity_id
_entity_poly.type
_entity_poly.pdbx_seq_one_letter_code
_entity_poly.pdbx_strand_id
1 'polypeptide(L)'
;MGPKGKRLAAVATTLSFDKFWTWLAGHANCILRAGTPEVVLLDHEDFHWTLMTEDERTHVVQLARAKDLVGELLVFPAEIAYVQVEPTEADGEWLFECVVENEKAREVAYHFVMAHEYEDSEHRREEKWTH
;
A
#
# COMPACT_ATOMS: atom_id res chain seq x y z
N MET A 1 -31.35 -13.24 -16.04
CA MET A 1 -31.00 -13.54 -14.64
C MET A 1 -29.76 -14.44 -14.67
N GLY A 2 -28.58 -13.83 -14.73
CA GLY A 2 -27.31 -14.58 -14.77
C GLY A 2 -26.96 -15.15 -13.40
N PRO A 3 -26.15 -16.21 -13.32
CA PRO A 3 -25.81 -16.81 -12.04
C PRO A 3 -24.98 -15.80 -11.23
N LYS A 4 -25.43 -15.50 -10.02
CA LYS A 4 -24.63 -14.79 -9.01
C LYS A 4 -23.42 -15.67 -8.71
N GLY A 5 -22.29 -15.40 -9.38
CA GLY A 5 -21.02 -15.98 -9.01
C GLY A 5 -20.78 -15.67 -7.54
N LYS A 6 -20.65 -16.71 -6.70
CA LYS A 6 -20.16 -16.55 -5.35
C LYS A 6 -18.79 -15.91 -5.47
N ARG A 7 -18.67 -14.63 -5.13
CA ARG A 7 -17.38 -13.97 -4.93
C ARG A 7 -16.73 -14.78 -3.80
N LEU A 8 -15.81 -15.67 -4.15
CA LEU A 8 -14.96 -16.32 -3.17
C LEU A 8 -14.32 -15.19 -2.39
N ALA A 9 -14.45 -15.20 -1.06
CA ALA A 9 -13.77 -14.21 -0.23
C ALA A 9 -12.29 -14.23 -0.63
N ALA A 10 -11.79 -13.10 -1.13
CA ALA A 10 -10.39 -13.00 -1.50
C ALA A 10 -9.57 -13.35 -0.26
N VAL A 11 -8.65 -14.30 -0.41
CA VAL A 11 -7.75 -14.67 0.68
C VAL A 11 -6.82 -13.48 0.89
N ALA A 12 -6.93 -12.83 2.04
CA ALA A 12 -6.02 -11.75 2.40
C ALA A 12 -4.57 -12.28 2.34
N THR A 13 -3.74 -11.63 1.54
CA THR A 13 -2.31 -11.95 1.41
C THR A 13 -1.54 -11.13 2.43
N THR A 14 -0.49 -11.69 3.03
CA THR A 14 0.35 -10.96 3.99
C THR A 14 1.77 -10.81 3.46
N LEU A 15 2.34 -9.63 3.65
CA LEU A 15 3.70 -9.26 3.26
C LEU A 15 4.50 -8.78 4.47
N SER A 16 5.83 -8.91 4.43
CA SER A 16 6.68 -8.13 5.34
C SER A 16 6.66 -6.66 4.93
N PHE A 17 6.86 -5.77 5.90
CA PHE A 17 6.90 -4.34 5.61
C PHE A 17 8.02 -3.98 4.62
N ASP A 18 9.22 -4.55 4.75
CA ASP A 18 10.34 -4.27 3.84
C ASP A 18 10.03 -4.60 2.37
N LYS A 19 9.34 -5.73 2.13
CA LYS A 19 8.92 -6.12 0.77
C LYS A 19 7.91 -5.12 0.22
N PHE A 20 6.91 -4.78 1.03
CA PHE A 20 5.89 -3.81 0.67
C PHE A 20 6.51 -2.44 0.38
N TRP A 21 7.35 -1.91 1.27
CA TRP A 21 7.95 -0.59 1.12
C TRP A 21 8.85 -0.50 -0.11
N THR A 22 9.68 -1.53 -0.35
CA THR A 22 10.54 -1.61 -1.54
C THR A 22 9.71 -1.57 -2.83
N TRP A 23 8.60 -2.30 -2.88
CA TRP A 23 7.68 -2.28 -4.00
C TRP A 23 6.95 -0.93 -4.13
N LEU A 24 6.44 -0.39 -3.03
CA LEU A 24 5.68 0.85 -2.98
C LEU A 24 6.50 2.03 -3.48
N ALA A 25 7.79 2.11 -3.10
CA ALA A 25 8.70 3.14 -3.56
C ALA A 25 8.87 3.14 -5.10
N GLY A 26 8.78 1.97 -5.75
CA GLY A 26 8.77 1.84 -7.20
C GLY A 26 7.42 2.16 -7.87
N HIS A 27 6.35 2.27 -7.10
CA HIS A 27 4.97 2.45 -7.56
C HIS A 27 4.29 3.66 -6.90
N ALA A 28 5.05 4.69 -6.51
CA ALA A 28 4.53 5.88 -5.84
C ALA A 28 3.35 6.54 -6.60
N ASN A 29 3.43 6.57 -7.93
CA ASN A 29 2.39 7.15 -8.80
C ASN A 29 1.12 6.30 -8.92
N CYS A 30 1.10 5.13 -8.30
CA CYS A 30 -0.05 4.23 -8.28
C CYS A 30 -0.83 4.33 -6.96
N ILE A 31 -0.38 5.19 -6.02
CA ILE A 31 -1.08 5.47 -4.76
C ILE A 31 -2.31 6.33 -5.05
N LEU A 32 -3.48 5.82 -4.69
CA LEU A 32 -4.76 6.54 -4.78
C LEU A 32 -5.10 7.24 -3.46
N ARG A 33 -4.68 6.64 -2.34
CA ARG A 33 -4.79 7.23 -1.00
C ARG A 33 -3.80 6.58 -0.04
N ALA A 34 -3.32 7.36 0.93
CA ALA A 34 -2.49 6.87 2.03
C ALA A 34 -2.91 7.57 3.32
N GLY A 35 -2.82 6.89 4.45
CA GLY A 35 -3.27 7.48 5.70
C GLY A 35 -3.06 6.62 6.93
N THR A 36 -3.65 7.12 8.02
CA THR A 36 -3.88 6.46 9.31
C THR A 36 -5.38 6.24 9.45
N PRO A 37 -5.87 5.50 10.46
CA PRO A 37 -7.31 5.38 10.70
C PRO A 37 -8.04 6.74 10.87
N GLU A 38 -7.33 7.78 11.30
CA GLU A 38 -7.89 9.09 11.60
C GLU A 38 -7.75 10.10 10.46
N VAL A 39 -6.75 9.95 9.60
CA VAL A 39 -6.40 10.93 8.56
C VAL A 39 -6.06 10.24 7.26
N VAL A 40 -6.65 10.72 6.15
CA VAL A 40 -6.39 10.24 4.81
C VAL A 40 -5.89 11.36 3.90
N LEU A 41 -4.80 11.10 3.18
CA LEU A 41 -4.33 11.87 2.03
C LEU A 41 -4.88 11.21 0.77
N LEU A 42 -5.50 12.02 -0.09
CA LEU A 42 -6.13 11.57 -1.33
C LEU A 42 -5.34 12.07 -2.54
N ASP A 43 -5.17 11.20 -3.52
CA ASP A 43 -4.52 11.57 -4.77
C ASP A 43 -5.33 12.61 -5.57
N HIS A 44 -4.62 13.35 -6.43
CA HIS A 44 -5.20 14.32 -7.36
C HIS A 44 -4.26 14.51 -8.55
N GLU A 45 -4.78 14.87 -9.72
CA GLU A 45 -3.99 15.10 -10.95
C GLU A 45 -2.87 16.15 -10.83
N ASP A 46 -2.94 17.00 -9.82
CA ASP A 46 -1.98 18.09 -9.57
C ASP A 46 -0.95 17.71 -8.49
N PHE A 47 -1.15 16.57 -7.83
CA PHE A 47 -0.36 16.14 -6.68
C PHE A 47 0.69 15.12 -7.08
N HIS A 48 1.74 15.04 -6.27
CA HIS A 48 2.86 14.17 -6.48
C HIS A 48 3.19 13.47 -5.16
N TRP A 49 3.21 12.14 -5.19
CA TRP A 49 3.66 11.32 -4.07
C TRP A 49 5.18 11.22 -4.07
N THR A 50 5.79 11.39 -2.90
CA THR A 50 7.22 11.16 -2.69
C THR A 50 7.40 10.26 -1.48
N LEU A 51 8.17 9.19 -1.65
CA LEU A 51 8.51 8.25 -0.59
C LEU A 51 9.99 8.35 -0.29
N MET A 52 10.33 8.47 0.99
CA MET A 52 11.71 8.64 1.45
C MET A 52 11.95 7.80 2.69
N THR A 53 13.19 7.34 2.86
CA THR A 53 13.68 6.83 4.13
C THR A 53 14.51 7.94 4.75
N GLU A 54 13.98 8.58 5.80
CA GLU A 54 14.63 9.71 6.45
C GLU A 54 15.83 9.24 7.28
N ASP A 55 15.64 8.15 8.03
CA ASP A 55 16.68 7.47 8.78
C ASP A 55 16.38 5.96 8.91
N GLU A 56 17.13 5.25 9.75
CA GLU A 56 16.96 3.80 9.96
C GLU A 56 15.61 3.41 10.59
N ARG A 57 14.83 4.36 11.11
CA ARG A 57 13.60 4.14 11.88
C ARG A 57 12.37 4.82 11.29
N THR A 58 12.56 5.80 10.43
CA THR A 58 11.46 6.63 9.94
C THR A 58 11.43 6.63 8.42
N HIS A 59 10.25 6.32 7.91
CA HIS A 59 9.89 6.42 6.51
C HIS A 59 8.88 7.54 6.35
N VAL A 60 8.97 8.27 5.25
CA VAL A 60 8.16 9.46 5.01
C VAL A 60 7.40 9.28 3.71
N VAL A 61 6.10 9.55 3.76
CA VAL A 61 5.22 9.63 2.59
C VAL A 61 4.72 11.07 2.51
N GLN A 62 5.18 11.81 1.50
CA GLN A 62 4.76 13.17 1.24
C GLN A 62 3.81 13.24 0.06
N LEU A 63 2.79 14.07 0.19
CA LEU A 63 1.94 14.52 -0.90
C LEU A 63 2.18 16.01 -1.11
N ALA A 64 2.61 16.39 -2.31
CA ALA A 64 2.94 17.78 -2.64
C ALA A 64 2.19 18.24 -3.90
N ARG A 65 1.87 19.54 -3.95
CA ARG A 65 1.39 20.23 -5.14
C ARG A 65 2.49 21.15 -5.64
N ALA A 66 3.11 20.82 -6.76
CA ALA A 66 4.32 21.50 -7.25
C ALA A 66 5.42 21.55 -6.17
N LYS A 67 5.57 22.68 -5.47
CA LYS A 67 6.55 22.85 -4.38
C LYS A 67 5.92 22.96 -3.00
N ASP A 68 4.59 23.01 -2.93
CA ASP A 68 3.86 23.19 -1.67
C ASP A 68 3.54 21.81 -1.08
N LEU A 69 3.91 21.61 0.19
CA LEU A 69 3.55 20.41 0.93
C LEU A 69 2.04 20.43 1.23
N VAL A 70 1.33 19.39 0.81
CA VAL A 70 -0.10 19.19 1.11
C VAL A 70 -0.26 18.38 2.39
N GLY A 71 0.55 17.34 2.54
CA GLY A 71 0.55 16.50 3.73
C GLY A 71 1.76 15.58 3.78
N GLU A 72 2.05 15.11 4.99
CA GLU A 72 3.16 14.21 5.27
C GLU A 72 2.71 13.15 6.29
N LEU A 73 3.07 11.90 6.02
CA LEU A 73 2.89 10.79 6.95
C LEU A 73 4.27 10.27 7.36
N LEU A 74 4.49 10.15 8.66
CA LEU A 74 5.64 9.46 9.23
C LEU A 74 5.23 8.02 9.55
N VAL A 75 5.94 7.09 8.91
CA VAL A 75 5.75 5.66 9.06
C VAL A 75 6.91 5.11 9.89
N PHE A 76 6.59 4.33 10.92
CA PHE A 76 7.58 3.70 11.81
C PHE A 76 7.64 2.18 11.52
N PRO A 77 8.58 1.72 10.66
CA PRO A 77 8.64 0.33 10.21
C PRO A 77 8.77 -0.69 11.33
N ALA A 78 9.51 -0.33 12.39
CA ALA A 78 9.79 -1.21 13.52
C ALA A 78 8.54 -1.59 14.34
N GLU A 79 7.45 -0.83 14.21
CA GLU A 79 6.19 -1.11 14.89
C GLU A 79 5.27 -2.03 14.07
N ILE A 80 5.51 -2.12 12.76
CA ILE A 80 4.64 -2.85 11.83
C ILE A 80 5.00 -4.34 11.87
N ALA A 81 4.03 -5.16 12.25
CA ALA A 81 4.18 -6.61 12.31
C ALA A 81 4.12 -7.24 10.90
N TYR A 82 3.17 -6.80 10.09
CA TYR A 82 3.00 -7.25 8.70
C TYR A 82 2.11 -6.26 7.93
N VAL A 83 2.07 -6.42 6.61
CA VAL A 83 1.14 -5.71 5.72
C VAL A 83 0.09 -6.69 5.23
N GLN A 84 -1.19 -6.41 5.48
CA GLN A 84 -2.32 -7.17 4.95
C GLN A 84 -2.76 -6.58 3.61
N VAL A 85 -3.01 -7.43 2.63
CA VAL A 85 -3.38 -7.03 1.27
C VAL A 85 -4.71 -7.67 0.88
N GLU A 86 -5.64 -6.85 0.42
CA GLU A 86 -6.96 -7.28 -0.05
C GLU A 86 -7.49 -6.39 -1.17
N PRO A 87 -8.28 -6.93 -2.11
CA PRO A 87 -8.98 -6.10 -3.09
C PRO A 87 -10.05 -5.26 -2.40
N THR A 88 -10.23 -4.02 -2.84
CA THR A 88 -11.31 -3.18 -2.33
C THR A 88 -12.65 -3.53 -3.01
N GLU A 89 -13.71 -2.80 -2.65
CA GLU A 89 -14.98 -2.90 -3.37
C GLU A 89 -14.89 -2.32 -4.80
N ALA A 90 -14.01 -1.34 -5.03
CA ALA A 90 -13.77 -0.74 -6.33
C ALA A 90 -12.87 -1.65 -7.19
N ASP A 91 -13.24 -1.82 -8.45
CA ASP A 91 -12.54 -2.72 -9.36
C ASP A 91 -11.15 -2.19 -9.71
N GLY A 92 -10.14 -3.05 -9.62
CA GLY A 92 -8.74 -2.68 -9.82
C GLY A 92 -8.05 -1.98 -8.65
N GLU A 93 -8.77 -1.64 -7.58
CA GLU A 93 -8.17 -1.01 -6.38
C GLU A 93 -7.82 -2.05 -5.31
N TRP A 94 -6.66 -1.89 -4.69
CA TRP A 94 -6.11 -2.80 -3.70
C TRP A 94 -5.71 -2.09 -2.42
N LEU A 95 -6.18 -2.58 -1.29
CA LEU A 95 -5.90 -2.07 0.04
C LEU A 95 -4.71 -2.81 0.66
N PHE A 96 -3.79 -2.03 1.19
CA PHE A 96 -2.62 -2.47 1.93
C PHE A 96 -2.69 -1.85 3.33
N GLU A 97 -2.91 -2.66 4.35
CA GLU A 97 -2.97 -2.23 5.74
C GLU A 97 -1.70 -2.63 6.47
N CYS A 98 -0.95 -1.66 6.97
CA CYS A 98 0.18 -1.88 7.86
C CYS A 98 -0.35 -2.17 9.26
N VAL A 99 -0.28 -3.44 9.67
CA VAL A 99 -0.83 -3.92 10.94
C VAL A 99 0.24 -3.89 12.01
N VAL A 100 -0.10 -3.30 13.15
CA VAL A 100 0.68 -3.39 14.39
C VAL A 100 0.01 -4.43 15.30
N GLU A 101 0.82 -5.22 16.00
CA GLU A 101 0.33 -6.21 16.95
C GLU A 101 0.81 -5.86 18.36
N ASN A 102 -0.12 -5.83 19.29
CA ASN A 102 0.19 -5.85 20.72
C ASN A 102 -0.43 -7.10 21.36
N GLU A 103 -0.15 -7.35 22.64
CA GLU A 103 -0.63 -8.55 23.35
C GLU A 103 -2.17 -8.70 23.37
N LYS A 104 -2.92 -7.62 23.08
CA LYS A 104 -4.37 -7.55 23.25
C LYS A 104 -5.13 -7.36 21.94
N ALA A 105 -4.51 -6.79 20.91
CA ALA A 105 -5.17 -6.39 19.69
C ALA A 105 -4.21 -6.32 18.49
N ARG A 106 -4.82 -6.45 17.30
CA ARG A 106 -4.22 -6.12 16.01
C ARG A 106 -4.90 -4.85 15.53
N GLU A 107 -4.11 -3.84 15.21
CA GLU A 107 -4.60 -2.53 14.81
C GLU A 107 -3.94 -2.12 13.51
N VAL A 108 -4.68 -1.38 12.67
CA VAL A 108 -4.13 -0.81 11.44
C VAL A 108 -3.49 0.51 11.82
N ALA A 109 -2.18 0.63 11.69
CA ALA A 109 -1.47 1.89 11.93
C ALA A 109 -1.48 2.78 10.69
N TYR A 110 -1.34 2.16 9.50
CA TYR A 110 -1.32 2.88 8.23
C TYR A 110 -2.08 2.10 7.17
N HIS A 111 -2.67 2.80 6.21
CA HIS A 111 -3.29 2.19 5.06
C HIS A 111 -2.85 2.88 3.76
N PHE A 112 -2.71 2.09 2.71
CA PHE A 112 -2.44 2.55 1.35
C PHE A 112 -3.42 1.87 0.41
N VAL A 113 -4.02 2.63 -0.51
CA VAL A 113 -4.76 2.03 -1.62
C VAL A 113 -4.06 2.32 -2.91
N MET A 114 -3.85 1.24 -3.67
CA MET A 114 -3.09 1.20 -4.89
C MET A 114 -4.02 0.91 -6.07
N ALA A 115 -3.67 1.43 -7.24
CA ALA A 115 -4.39 1.18 -8.49
C ALA A 115 -4.14 -0.22 -9.09
N HIS A 116 -3.38 -1.08 -8.41
CA HIS A 116 -3.11 -2.45 -8.82
C HIS A 116 -2.66 -3.31 -7.63
N GLU A 117 -2.63 -4.62 -7.84
CA GLU A 117 -2.21 -5.58 -6.83
C GLU A 117 -0.69 -5.59 -6.64
N TYR A 118 -0.24 -6.25 -5.57
CA TYR A 118 1.18 -6.52 -5.38
C TYR A 118 1.66 -7.58 -6.38
N GLU A 119 2.65 -7.23 -7.20
CA GLU A 119 3.30 -8.15 -8.12
C GLU A 119 4.69 -8.52 -7.58
N ASP A 120 4.89 -9.80 -7.23
CA ASP A 120 6.22 -10.26 -6.83
C ASP A 120 7.15 -10.29 -8.06
N SER A 121 8.17 -9.44 -8.05
CA SER A 121 9.15 -9.34 -9.14
C SER A 121 9.90 -10.67 -9.42
N GLU A 122 9.96 -11.60 -8.46
CA GLU A 122 10.52 -12.94 -8.67
C GLU A 122 9.63 -13.82 -9.57
N HIS A 123 8.30 -13.61 -9.58
CA HIS A 123 7.37 -14.34 -10.45
C HIS A 123 7.46 -13.92 -11.93
N ARG A 124 7.95 -12.71 -12.22
CA ARG A 124 8.10 -12.21 -13.61
C ARG A 124 9.25 -12.87 -14.38
N ARG A 125 10.15 -13.60 -13.72
CA ARG A 125 11.29 -14.26 -14.38
C ARG A 125 10.91 -15.56 -15.11
N GLU A 126 9.74 -16.15 -14.83
CA GLU A 126 9.32 -17.40 -15.46
C GLU A 126 8.60 -17.21 -16.80
N GLU A 127 8.09 -16.01 -17.10
CA GLU A 127 7.53 -15.67 -18.41
C GLU A 127 8.61 -15.27 -19.43
N LYS A 128 9.70 -16.03 -19.47
CA LYS A 128 10.73 -15.87 -20.49
C LYS A 128 10.20 -16.44 -21.81
N TRP A 129 9.58 -15.55 -22.59
CA TRP A 129 9.21 -15.68 -24.00
C TRP A 129 10.00 -16.77 -24.73
N THR A 130 9.35 -17.91 -25.00
CA THR A 130 9.83 -18.86 -26.00
C THR A 130 9.47 -18.31 -27.38
N HIS A 131 10.48 -17.83 -28.09
CA HIS A 131 10.42 -17.56 -29.53
C HIS A 131 10.22 -18.84 -30.34
#